data_AF-V9VF77-F1
#
_entry.id   AF-V9VF77-F1
#
_cell.length_a   1.000
_cell.length_b   1.000
_cell.length_c   1.000
_cell.angle_alpha   90.00
_cell.angle_beta   90.00
_cell.angle_gamma   90.00
#
_symmetry.space_group_name_H-M   'P 1'
#
loop_
_entity.id
_entity.type
_entity.pdbx_description
1 polymer ?
#
loop_
_entity_poly.entity_id
_entity_poly.type
_entity_poly.pdbx_seq_one_letter_code
_entity_poly.pdbx_strand_id
1 'polypeptide(L)'
;MKERRSGLRNESSKTKRLTIIMLFQRITAAFLLPLIIISKVSLTFLLNLSLFWHINVGIEEIMADYVHQEITRNLILVYLRLFLLIVIKDVFLSLVSLY
;
A
#
# COMPACT_ATOMS: atom_id res chain seq x y z
N MET A 1 15.24 20.26 31.94
CA MET A 1 13.80 19.97 32.11
C MET A 1 13.41 18.88 31.11
N LYS A 2 13.15 17.65 31.56
CA LYS A 2 12.84 16.51 30.67
C LYS A 2 11.38 16.59 30.24
N GLU A 3 11.13 16.89 28.97
CA GLU A 3 9.81 17.01 28.38
C GLU A 3 9.00 15.73 28.63
N ARG A 4 7.90 15.81 29.39
CA ARG A 4 7.00 14.68 29.60
C ARG A 4 6.24 14.46 28.29
N ARG A 5 6.74 13.57 27.42
CA ARG A 5 5.98 13.11 26.24
C ARG A 5 4.74 12.38 26.75
N SER A 6 3.59 13.05 26.74
CA SER A 6 2.32 12.47 27.16
C SER A 6 1.94 11.35 26.20
N GLY A 7 1.54 10.18 26.74
CA GLY A 7 1.07 9.04 25.94
C GLY A 7 -0.08 9.42 25.00
N LEU A 8 -0.93 10.36 25.43
CA LEU A 8 -2.03 10.93 24.65
C LEU A 8 -1.58 11.57 23.32
N ARG A 9 -0.42 12.24 23.29
CA ARG A 9 0.12 12.83 22.05
C ARG A 9 0.56 11.74 21.06
N ASN A 10 1.06 10.62 21.57
CA ASN A 10 1.54 9.51 20.76
C ASN A 10 0.38 8.70 20.19
N GLU A 11 -0.70 8.51 20.95
CA GLU A 11 -1.93 7.88 20.47
C GLU A 11 -2.65 8.75 19.43
N SER A 12 -2.82 10.05 19.70
CA SER A 12 -3.40 10.99 18.74
C SER A 12 -2.66 11.02 17.40
N SER A 13 -1.33 10.97 17.42
CA SER A 13 -0.53 10.95 16.19
C SER A 13 -0.61 9.62 15.44
N LYS A 14 -0.72 8.47 16.14
CA LYS A 14 -1.01 7.16 15.53
C LYS A 14 -2.36 7.16 14.83
N THR A 15 -3.41 7.65 15.49
CA THR A 15 -4.76 7.73 14.91
C THR A 15 -4.78 8.63 13.69
N LYS A 16 -4.16 9.82 13.75
CA LYS A 16 -4.04 10.72 12.59
C LYS A 16 -3.33 10.07 11.41
N ARG A 17 -2.25 9.31 11.66
CA ARG A 17 -1.53 8.57 10.61
C ARG A 17 -2.42 7.53 9.94
N LEU A 18 -3.16 6.74 10.72
CA LEU A 18 -4.13 5.78 10.21
C LEU A 18 -5.21 6.48 9.38
N THR A 19 -5.76 7.60 9.85
CA THR A 19 -6.76 8.37 9.10
C THR A 19 -6.25 8.86 7.75
N ILE A 20 -4.99 9.32 7.69
CA ILE A 20 -4.37 9.76 6.42
C ILE A 20 -4.19 8.58 5.46
N ILE A 21 -3.76 7.42 5.96
CA ILE A 21 -3.57 6.20 5.16
C ILE A 21 -4.92 5.75 4.56
N MET A 22 -5.98 5.68 5.37
CA MET A 22 -7.33 5.33 4.92
C MET A 22 -7.87 6.33 3.88
N LEU A 23 -7.59 7.61 4.05
CA LEU A 23 -7.97 8.63 3.06
C LEU A 23 -7.24 8.45 1.73
N PHE A 24 -5.92 8.22 1.80
CA PHE A 24 -5.11 7.96 0.61
C PHE A 24 -5.62 6.74 -0.16
N GLN A 25 -5.96 5.66 0.53
CA GLN A 25 -6.50 4.46 -0.10
C GLN A 25 -7.81 4.72 -0.83
N ARG A 26 -8.74 5.47 -0.24
CA ARG A 26 -9.99 5.86 -0.90
C ARG A 26 -9.75 6.71 -2.14
N ILE A 27 -8.80 7.65 -2.07
CA ILE A 27 -8.40 8.48 -3.21
C ILE A 27 -7.77 7.61 -4.31
N THR A 28 -6.83 6.72 -3.96
CA THR A 28 -6.19 5.81 -4.91
C THR A 28 -7.21 4.88 -5.59
N ALA A 29 -8.17 4.33 -4.84
CA ALA A 29 -9.26 3.50 -5.38
C ALA A 29 -10.13 4.27 -6.39
N ALA A 30 -10.54 5.49 -6.02
CA ALA A 30 -11.36 6.34 -6.88
C ALA A 30 -10.60 6.79 -8.15
N PHE A 31 -9.28 6.97 -8.06
CA PHE A 31 -8.43 7.34 -9.21
C PHE A 31 -8.14 6.16 -10.14
N LEU A 32 -8.11 4.93 -9.62
CA LEU A 32 -7.80 3.73 -10.39
C LEU A 32 -8.84 3.47 -11.48
N LEU A 33 -10.13 3.66 -11.18
CA LEU A 33 -11.23 3.41 -12.12
C LEU A 33 -11.18 4.29 -13.39
N PRO A 34 -11.08 5.64 -13.29
CA PRO A 34 -10.87 6.49 -14.46
C PRO A 34 -9.55 6.20 -15.19
N LEU A 35 -8.49 5.89 -14.44
CA LEU A 35 -7.16 5.68 -15.01
C LEU A 35 -7.12 4.44 -15.90
N ILE A 36 -7.87 3.38 -15.56
CA ILE A 36 -8.04 2.18 -16.41
C ILE A 36 -8.71 2.55 -17.73
N ILE A 37 -9.79 3.34 -17.68
CA ILE A 37 -10.56 3.73 -18.87
C ILE A 37 -9.73 4.61 -19.82
N ILE A 38 -8.88 5.48 -19.28
CA ILE A 38 -8.07 6.45 -20.06
C ILE A 38 -6.69 5.88 -20.43
N SER A 39 -6.33 4.69 -19.93
CA SER A 39 -4.96 4.17 -20.02
C SER A 39 -4.47 4.03 -21.48
N LYS A 40 -3.38 4.73 -21.79
CA LYS A 40 -2.54 4.50 -22.98
C LYS A 40 -1.39 3.57 -22.60
N VAL A 41 -0.71 2.99 -23.59
CA VAL A 41 0.49 2.14 -23.40
C VAL A 41 1.59 2.83 -22.57
N SER A 42 1.67 4.17 -22.56
CA SER A 42 2.60 4.91 -21.72
C SER A 42 2.19 5.03 -20.24
N LEU A 43 0.91 4.84 -19.91
CA LEU A 43 0.36 4.95 -18.55
C LEU A 43 0.24 3.59 -17.86
N THR A 44 0.40 2.47 -18.57
CA THR A 44 0.32 1.12 -17.99
C THR A 44 1.33 0.92 -16.88
N PHE A 45 2.54 1.48 -16.95
CA PHE A 45 3.49 1.43 -15.83
C PHE A 45 2.94 2.12 -14.57
N LEU A 46 2.43 3.34 -14.72
CA LEU A 46 1.88 4.13 -13.62
C LEU A 46 0.66 3.43 -13.00
N LEU A 47 -0.15 2.81 -13.86
CA LEU A 47 -1.35 2.07 -13.47
C LEU A 47 -0.99 0.81 -12.68
N ASN A 48 -0.03 0.01 -13.16
CA ASN A 48 0.49 -1.15 -12.44
C ASN A 48 1.05 -0.74 -11.06
N LEU A 49 1.83 0.34 -10.98
CA LEU A 49 2.37 0.81 -9.71
C LEU A 49 1.26 1.25 -8.74
N SER A 50 0.26 1.98 -9.22
CA SER A 50 -0.90 2.39 -8.43
C SER A 50 -1.71 1.20 -7.94
N LEU A 51 -1.88 0.18 -8.78
CA LEU A 51 -2.59 -1.06 -8.47
C LEU A 51 -1.85 -1.86 -7.38
N PHE A 52 -0.54 -2.01 -7.50
CA PHE A 52 0.28 -2.68 -6.46
C PHE A 52 0.20 -1.96 -5.13
N TRP A 53 0.27 -0.64 -5.13
CA TRP A 53 0.13 0.14 -3.91
C TRP A 53 -1.25 -0.09 -3.26
N HIS A 54 -2.32 -0.02 -4.06
CA HIS A 54 -3.67 -0.19 -3.55
C HIS A 54 -3.89 -1.59 -2.94
N ILE A 55 -3.40 -2.63 -3.61
CA ILE A 55 -3.47 -4.02 -3.13
C ILE A 55 -2.69 -4.17 -1.82
N ASN A 56 -1.47 -3.62 -1.73
CA ASN A 56 -0.65 -3.75 -0.54
C ASN A 56 -1.33 -3.12 0.69
N VAL A 57 -1.86 -1.90 0.56
CA VAL A 57 -2.58 -1.24 1.66
C VAL A 57 -3.87 -1.99 2.01
N GLY A 58 -4.62 -2.46 1.00
CA GLY A 58 -5.84 -3.22 1.23
C GLY A 58 -5.61 -4.53 1.99
N ILE A 59 -4.53 -5.26 1.66
CA ILE A 59 -4.15 -6.48 2.40
C ILE A 59 -3.69 -6.13 3.81
N GLU A 60 -2.97 -5.02 4.01
CA GLU A 60 -2.54 -4.57 5.34
C GLU A 60 -3.73 -4.25 6.26
N GLU A 61 -4.79 -3.62 5.73
CA GLU A 61 -6.05 -3.40 6.46
C GLU A 61 -6.74 -4.73 6.81
N ILE A 62 -6.89 -5.64 5.84
CA ILE A 62 -7.49 -6.96 6.09
C ILE A 62 -6.68 -7.71 7.17
N MET A 63 -5.35 -7.68 7.10
CA MET A 63 -4.52 -8.35 8.10
C MET A 63 -4.62 -7.71 9.48
N ALA A 64 -4.83 -6.39 9.58
CA ALA A 64 -5.07 -5.71 10.84
C ALA A 64 -6.40 -6.16 11.49
N ASP A 65 -7.42 -6.45 10.68
CA ASP A 65 -8.75 -6.86 11.17
C ASP A 65 -8.81 -8.36 11.54
N TYR A 66 -8.13 -9.22 10.78
CA TYR A 66 -8.24 -10.69 10.95
C TYR A 66 -7.08 -11.31 11.73
N VAL A 67 -5.86 -10.77 11.64
CA VAL A 67 -4.66 -11.37 12.24
C VAL A 67 -4.22 -10.58 13.47
N HIS A 68 -4.67 -11.05 14.63
CA HIS A 68 -4.41 -10.42 15.93
C HIS A 68 -3.00 -10.71 16.46
N GLN A 69 -2.36 -11.79 16.01
CA GLN A 69 -1.03 -12.16 16.44
C GLN A 69 0.03 -11.41 15.62
N GLU A 70 0.84 -10.60 16.31
CA GLU A 70 1.80 -9.69 15.68
C GLU A 70 2.89 -10.43 14.88
N ILE A 71 3.35 -11.58 15.35
CA ILE A 71 4.34 -12.43 14.66
C ILE A 71 3.77 -12.93 13.33
N THR A 72 2.54 -13.43 13.33
CA THR A 72 1.85 -13.96 12.15
C THR A 72 1.60 -12.85 11.14
N ARG A 73 1.11 -11.69 11.60
CA ARG A 73 0.88 -10.51 10.76
C ARG A 73 2.18 -10.06 10.07
N ASN A 74 3.28 -9.96 10.83
CA ASN A 74 4.56 -9.51 10.27
C ASN A 74 5.12 -10.52 9.25
N LEU A 75 4.99 -11.82 9.53
CA LEU A 75 5.41 -12.87 8.59
C LEU A 75 4.63 -12.80 7.27
N ILE A 76 3.31 -12.61 7.32
CA ILE A 76 2.47 -12.46 6.12
C ILE A 76 2.85 -11.20 5.34
N LEU A 77 3.11 -10.08 6.02
CA LEU A 77 3.54 -8.84 5.36
C LEU A 77 4.91 -9.01 4.67
N VAL A 78 5.83 -9.79 5.24
CA VAL A 78 7.11 -10.12 4.58
C VAL A 78 6.86 -10.96 3.33
N TYR A 79 6.01 -12.00 3.41
CA TYR A 79 5.64 -12.79 2.23
C TYR A 79 4.96 -11.95 1.15
N LEU A 80 4.07 -11.04 1.54
CA LEU A 80 3.41 -10.13 0.61
C LEU A 80 4.42 -9.24 -0.11
N ARG A 81 5.39 -8.67 0.62
CA ARG A 81 6.46 -7.87 0.01
C ARG A 81 7.31 -8.69 -0.96
N LEU A 82 7.66 -9.92 -0.60
CA LEU A 82 8.41 -10.82 -1.48
C LEU A 82 7.62 -11.14 -2.75
N PHE A 83 6.32 -11.43 -2.61
CA PHE A 83 5.43 -11.64 -3.74
C PHE A 83 5.39 -10.42 -4.66
N LEU A 84 5.19 -9.22 -4.10
CA LEU A 84 5.16 -7.98 -4.87
C LEU A 84 6.49 -7.71 -5.60
N LEU A 85 7.64 -8.04 -4.98
CA LEU A 85 8.96 -7.91 -5.63
C LEU A 85 9.14 -8.87 -6.81
N ILE A 86 8.58 -10.09 -6.72
CA ILE A 86 8.61 -11.04 -7.84
C ILE A 86 7.75 -10.52 -8.99
N VAL A 87 6.52 -10.09 -8.69
CA VAL A 87 5.61 -9.59 -9.74
C VAL A 87 6.15 -8.32 -10.39
N ILE A 88 6.70 -7.37 -9.61
CA ILE A 88 7.21 -6.12 -10.16
C ILE A 88 8.40 -6.35 -11.10
N LYS A 89 9.27 -7.33 -10.79
CA LYS A 89 10.38 -7.73 -11.65
C LYS A 89 9.86 -8.15 -13.03
N ASP A 90 8.82 -8.97 -13.08
CA ASP A 90 8.27 -9.44 -14.35
C ASP A 90 7.56 -8.31 -15.13
N VAL A 91 6.89 -7.39 -14.43
CA VAL A 91 6.32 -6.17 -15.04
C VAL A 91 7.41 -5.27 -15.62
N PHE A 92 8.53 -5.08 -14.91
CA PHE A 92 9.68 -4.32 -15.41
C PHE A 92 10.30 -5.00 -16.64
N LEU A 93 10.46 -6.32 -16.62
CA LEU A 93 10.99 -7.08 -17.76
C LEU A 93 10.10 -6.92 -18.99
N SER A 94 8.77 -7.01 -18.80
CA SER A 94 7.79 -6.80 -19.87
C SER A 94 7.83 -5.38 -20.44
N LEU A 95 8.11 -4.37 -19.63
CA LEU A 95 8.24 -2.97 -20.09
C LEU A 95 9.51 -2.75 -20.89
N VAL A 96 10.65 -3.27 -20.41
CA VAL A 96 11.93 -3.17 -21.12
C VAL A 96 11.89 -3.94 -22.44
N SER A 97 11.23 -5.09 -22.48
CA SER A 97 11.04 -5.87 -23.71
C SER A 97 10.15 -5.21 -24.76
N LEU A 98 9.36 -4.20 -24.39
CA LEU A 98 8.41 -3.53 -25.28
C LEU A 98 8.99 -2.28 -25.97
N TYR A 99 10.20 -1.85 -25.56
CA TYR A 99 10.96 -0.71 -26.08
C TYR A 99 12.21 -1.18 -26.83
#